data_AF-D7IYP4-F1
#
_entry.id   AF-D7IYP4-F1
#
_cell.length_a   1.000
_cell.length_b   1.000
_cell.length_c   1.000
_cell.angle_alpha   90.00
_cell.angle_beta   90.00
_cell.angle_gamma   90.00
#
_symmetry.space_group_name_H-M   'P 1'
#
loop_
_entity.id
_entity.type
_entity.pdbx_description
1 polymer ?
#
loop_
_entity_poly.entity_id
_entity_poly.type
_entity_poly.pdbx_seq_one_letter_code
_entity_poly.pdbx_strand_id
1 'polypeptide(L)'
;MKYITVNKDLIRIPQSKSANMEALLLYYIRTKCNKECASAIGEKKMQEELNLSESTVEGYIGKLKEYKSILSIKTLNPNNEEDKKEIDKALGVPYEGDKRKKNLYYFHEPQRFYFLNPQFIYRTDIENEIKGFLIRLACLCDIGTTKIYTPICRKEKANIKSIAEELKMCREKVKSLLSRCENLGLIRAIPRGYIILEDSFLLNLNGTLEDRVYNSIYKYCLEKEVVPPNRYEFSSKGNPMECDGLLMCAPYIFDRWNIYNAKAVRCKEYPPLMFEAYINAILLPMRFPTLPEEPHWEYFKKVFLNINTKTRKPQIVEMCINNESEYPFIAARSIYPEKLQKSAVWDCDD
;
A
#
# COMPACT_ATOMS: atom_id res chain seq x y z
N MET A 1 -7.78 -9.84 14.89
CA MET A 1 -7.28 -10.60 13.72
C MET A 1 -5.91 -10.06 13.38
N LYS A 2 -4.85 -10.90 13.35
CA LYS A 2 -3.46 -10.42 13.19
C LYS A 2 -3.17 -10.30 11.69
N TYR A 3 -3.06 -9.08 11.18
CA TYR A 3 -2.58 -8.78 9.83
C TYR A 3 -1.09 -9.16 9.71
N ILE A 4 -0.60 -9.25 8.48
CA ILE A 4 0.84 -9.37 8.21
C ILE A 4 1.33 -8.17 7.40
N THR A 5 2.62 -7.86 7.51
CA THR A 5 3.27 -6.80 6.75
C THR A 5 3.90 -7.37 5.48
N VAL A 6 3.50 -6.83 4.33
CA VAL A 6 4.09 -7.09 3.02
C VAL A 6 5.26 -6.14 2.79
N ASN A 7 6.49 -6.64 2.87
CA ASN A 7 7.71 -5.89 2.59
C ASN A 7 7.74 -5.40 1.13
N LYS A 8 7.77 -4.07 0.95
CA LYS A 8 7.83 -3.44 -0.39
C LYS A 8 9.15 -3.74 -1.12
N ASP A 9 10.23 -4.08 -0.41
CA ASP A 9 11.50 -4.46 -1.03
C ASP A 9 11.42 -5.76 -1.84
N LEU A 10 10.29 -6.49 -1.78
CA LEU A 10 9.99 -7.62 -2.66
C LEU A 10 10.19 -7.28 -4.15
N ILE A 11 9.97 -6.04 -4.57
CA ILE A 11 10.20 -5.60 -5.96
C ILE A 11 11.68 -5.60 -6.34
N ARG A 12 12.58 -5.48 -5.35
CA ARG A 12 14.04 -5.38 -5.56
C ARG A 12 14.69 -6.74 -5.74
N ILE A 13 13.97 -7.82 -5.48
CA ILE A 13 14.49 -9.18 -5.41
C ILE A 13 14.75 -9.78 -6.82
N PRO A 14 15.65 -10.78 -6.94
CA PRO A 14 16.02 -11.45 -8.18
C PRO A 14 14.88 -11.82 -9.12
N GLN A 15 15.19 -11.79 -10.42
CA GLN A 15 14.27 -12.11 -11.51
C GLN A 15 14.02 -13.61 -11.57
N SER A 16 12.76 -14.00 -11.44
CA SER A 16 12.34 -15.38 -11.61
C SER A 16 11.05 -15.44 -12.42
N LYS A 17 10.97 -16.43 -13.32
CA LYS A 17 9.73 -16.72 -14.07
C LYS A 17 8.56 -17.06 -13.13
N SER A 18 8.85 -17.50 -11.91
CA SER A 18 7.91 -17.87 -10.85
C SER A 18 7.82 -16.83 -9.71
N ALA A 19 8.28 -15.59 -9.90
CA ALA A 19 8.32 -14.56 -8.84
C ALA A 19 6.97 -14.32 -8.15
N ASN A 20 5.85 -14.43 -8.86
CA ASN A 20 4.51 -14.32 -8.27
C ASN A 20 4.25 -15.48 -7.28
N MET A 21 4.59 -16.72 -7.65
CA MET A 21 4.40 -17.88 -6.80
C MET A 21 5.36 -17.88 -5.60
N GLU A 22 6.58 -17.39 -5.80
CA GLU A 22 7.55 -17.17 -4.71
C GLU A 22 7.02 -16.15 -3.70
N ALA A 23 6.43 -15.05 -4.17
CA ALA A 23 5.77 -14.07 -3.30
C ALA A 23 4.62 -14.70 -2.50
N LEU A 24 3.77 -15.51 -3.15
CA LEU A 24 2.70 -16.22 -2.43
C LEU A 24 3.26 -17.16 -1.36
N LEU A 25 4.25 -17.98 -1.70
CA LEU A 25 4.86 -18.93 -0.76
C LEU A 25 5.52 -18.19 0.42
N LEU A 26 6.23 -17.10 0.15
CA LEU A 26 6.84 -16.26 1.16
C LEU A 26 5.81 -15.74 2.18
N TYR A 27 4.67 -15.22 1.71
CA TYR A 27 3.63 -14.74 2.63
C TYR A 27 2.81 -15.85 3.26
N TYR A 28 2.67 -17.00 2.61
CA TYR A 28 2.16 -18.21 3.27
C TYR A 28 3.02 -18.58 4.47
N ILE A 29 4.36 -18.67 4.31
CA ILE A 29 5.28 -18.94 5.42
C ILE A 29 5.14 -17.87 6.51
N ARG A 30 4.99 -16.59 6.11
CA ARG A 30 4.78 -15.47 7.03
C ARG A 30 3.53 -15.63 7.89
N THR A 31 2.45 -16.20 7.35
CA THR A 31 1.22 -16.46 8.14
C THR A 31 1.44 -17.47 9.27
N LYS A 32 2.48 -18.30 9.19
CA LYS A 32 2.81 -19.33 10.18
C LYS A 32 3.84 -18.84 11.21
N CYS A 33 4.26 -17.58 11.15
CA CYS A 33 5.23 -17.03 12.11
C CYS A 33 4.66 -16.92 13.52
N ASN A 34 5.51 -17.20 14.51
CA ASN A 34 5.28 -16.93 15.92
C ASN A 34 5.48 -15.43 16.24
N LYS A 35 5.47 -15.07 17.53
CA LYS A 35 5.67 -13.68 17.99
C LYS A 35 7.07 -13.13 17.70
N GLU A 36 8.09 -14.00 17.57
CA GLU A 36 9.48 -13.65 17.25
C GLU A 36 9.73 -13.59 15.73
N CYS A 37 8.69 -13.58 14.89
CA CYS A 37 8.80 -13.60 13.43
C CYS A 37 9.48 -14.85 12.86
N ALA A 38 9.53 -15.94 13.63
CA ALA A 38 10.09 -17.23 13.23
C ALA A 38 8.98 -18.21 12.82
N SER A 39 9.20 -19.03 11.80
CA SER A 39 8.26 -20.04 11.31
C SER A 39 8.97 -21.36 11.03
N ALA A 40 8.48 -22.47 11.61
CA ALA A 40 8.99 -23.84 11.43
C ALA A 40 7.96 -24.68 10.66
N ILE A 41 7.76 -24.34 9.39
CA ILE A 41 6.77 -24.99 8.51
C ILE A 41 7.45 -25.97 7.55
N GLY A 42 6.93 -27.19 7.48
CA GLY A 42 7.43 -28.24 6.59
C GLY A 42 6.89 -28.13 5.17
N GLU A 43 7.68 -28.61 4.20
CA GLU A 43 7.36 -28.53 2.77
C GLU A 43 6.09 -29.30 2.40
N LYS A 44 5.88 -30.49 2.99
CA LYS A 44 4.65 -31.27 2.79
C LYS A 44 3.39 -30.46 3.12
N LYS A 45 3.40 -29.70 4.21
CA LYS A 45 2.27 -28.86 4.61
C LYS A 45 2.10 -27.64 3.68
N MET A 46 3.18 -27.12 3.10
CA MET A 46 3.09 -26.10 2.04
C MET A 46 2.46 -26.68 0.78
N GLN A 47 2.85 -27.89 0.39
CA GLN A 47 2.32 -28.59 -0.79
C GLN A 47 0.81 -28.83 -0.66
N GLU A 48 0.38 -29.36 0.49
CA GLU A 48 -1.03 -29.67 0.77
C GLU A 48 -1.88 -28.40 0.84
N GLU A 49 -1.49 -27.39 1.62
CA GLU A 49 -2.29 -26.18 1.82
C GLU A 49 -2.30 -25.24 0.61
N LEU A 50 -1.25 -25.24 -0.22
CA LEU A 50 -1.18 -24.41 -1.44
C LEU A 50 -1.51 -25.18 -2.71
N ASN A 51 -1.77 -26.49 -2.63
CA ASN A 51 -1.96 -27.38 -3.77
C ASN A 51 -0.81 -27.28 -4.80
N LEU A 52 0.44 -27.51 -4.34
CA LEU A 52 1.66 -27.44 -5.14
C LEU A 52 2.41 -28.76 -5.12
N SER A 53 3.12 -29.08 -6.21
CA SER A 53 3.99 -30.27 -6.25
C SER A 53 5.22 -30.09 -5.36
N GLU A 54 5.79 -31.20 -4.88
CA GLU A 54 7.03 -31.23 -4.09
C GLU A 54 8.17 -30.48 -4.79
N SER A 55 8.45 -30.85 -6.05
CA SER A 55 9.51 -30.23 -6.86
C SER A 55 9.33 -28.70 -7.00
N THR A 56 8.08 -28.22 -7.04
CA THR A 56 7.77 -26.79 -7.11
C THR A 56 8.07 -26.09 -5.80
N VAL A 57 7.67 -26.67 -4.66
CA VAL A 57 7.93 -26.10 -3.34
C VAL A 57 9.42 -26.07 -3.04
N GLU A 58 10.13 -27.17 -3.29
CA GLU A 58 11.60 -27.23 -3.15
C GLU A 58 12.30 -26.16 -4.00
N GLY A 59 11.90 -26.04 -5.27
CA GLY A 59 12.45 -25.04 -6.19
C GLY A 59 12.21 -23.61 -5.72
N TYR A 60 11.04 -23.31 -5.17
CA TYR A 60 10.74 -21.98 -4.61
C TYR A 60 11.50 -21.71 -3.32
N ILE A 61 11.58 -22.68 -2.40
CA ILE A 61 12.39 -22.55 -1.18
C ILE A 61 13.85 -22.29 -1.52
N GLY A 62 14.40 -22.98 -2.53
CA GLY A 62 15.73 -22.74 -3.05
C GLY A 62 15.95 -21.27 -3.41
N LYS A 63 14.98 -20.66 -4.11
CA LYS A 63 15.02 -19.23 -4.49
C LYS A 63 14.81 -18.29 -3.31
N LEU A 64 13.95 -18.63 -2.35
CA LEU A 64 13.73 -17.81 -1.15
C LEU A 64 15.01 -17.62 -0.31
N LYS A 65 16.00 -18.51 -0.42
CA LYS A 65 17.32 -18.32 0.22
C LYS A 65 18.09 -17.12 -0.33
N GLU A 66 17.74 -16.63 -1.52
CA GLU A 66 18.32 -15.42 -2.12
C GLU A 66 17.67 -14.13 -1.58
N TYR A 67 16.53 -14.23 -0.89
CA TYR A 67 15.74 -13.10 -0.40
C TYR A 67 16.29 -12.57 0.94
N LYS A 68 17.62 -12.44 1.05
CA LYS A 68 18.33 -12.16 2.31
C LYS A 68 17.95 -10.82 2.96
N SER A 69 17.40 -9.87 2.21
CA SER A 69 16.89 -8.62 2.79
C SER A 69 15.54 -8.80 3.50
N ILE A 70 14.78 -9.85 3.17
CA ILE A 70 13.44 -10.11 3.73
C ILE A 70 13.47 -11.19 4.80
N LEU A 71 14.21 -12.28 4.59
CA LEU A 71 14.27 -13.36 5.56
C LEU A 71 15.63 -14.07 5.57
N SER A 72 15.90 -14.69 6.71
CA SER A 72 16.98 -15.64 6.91
C SER A 72 16.40 -17.05 7.06
N ILE A 73 17.01 -18.03 6.38
CA ILE A 73 16.57 -19.44 6.43
C ILE A 73 17.70 -20.27 7.04
N LYS A 74 17.42 -20.92 8.17
CA LYS A 74 18.32 -21.90 8.78
C LYS A 74 17.80 -23.31 8.52
N THR A 75 18.65 -24.21 8.05
CA THR A 75 18.30 -25.63 7.90
C THR A 75 18.86 -26.40 9.09
N LEU A 76 17.97 -26.87 9.96
CA LEU A 76 18.28 -27.52 11.24
C LEU A 76 18.07 -29.03 11.17
N ASN A 77 18.88 -29.80 11.90
CA ASN A 77 18.78 -31.25 12.02
C ASN A 77 18.09 -31.63 13.35
N PRO A 78 16.86 -32.16 13.33
CA PRO A 78 16.14 -32.53 14.56
C PRO A 78 16.83 -33.58 15.44
N ASN A 79 17.85 -34.28 14.95
CA ASN A 79 18.65 -35.23 15.75
C ASN A 79 19.73 -34.54 16.62
N ASN A 80 20.05 -33.28 16.34
CA ASN A 80 20.92 -32.49 17.20
C ASN A 80 20.05 -31.81 18.28
N GLU A 81 20.45 -31.94 19.55
CA GLU A 81 19.65 -31.43 20.67
C GLU A 81 19.45 -29.91 20.63
N GLU A 82 20.46 -29.15 20.17
CA GLU A 82 20.39 -27.69 20.11
C GLU A 82 19.49 -27.22 18.96
N ASP A 83 19.66 -27.83 17.78
CA ASP A 83 18.78 -27.62 16.63
C ASP A 83 17.32 -27.95 16.99
N LYS A 84 17.10 -29.05 17.74
CA LYS A 84 15.77 -29.43 18.20
C LYS A 84 15.17 -28.39 19.14
N LYS A 85 15.93 -27.87 20.11
CA LYS A 85 15.46 -26.78 20.99
C LYS A 85 15.06 -25.53 20.20
N GLU A 86 15.82 -25.18 19.16
CA GLU A 86 15.50 -24.01 18.31
C GLU A 86 14.20 -24.25 17.52
N ILE A 87 13.98 -25.46 17.01
CA ILE A 87 12.71 -25.87 16.36
C ILE A 87 11.55 -25.82 17.36
N ASP A 88 11.71 -26.42 18.55
CA ASP A 88 10.68 -26.46 19.60
C ASP A 88 10.29 -25.04 20.02
N LYS A 89 11.28 -24.15 20.20
CA LYS A 89 11.05 -22.73 20.50
C LYS A 89 10.23 -22.05 19.40
N ALA A 90 10.56 -22.30 18.14
CA ALA A 90 9.85 -21.71 17.02
C ALA A 90 8.39 -22.17 16.93
N LEU A 91 8.15 -23.48 17.14
CA LEU A 91 6.82 -24.09 17.15
C LEU A 91 6.00 -23.71 18.39
N GLY A 92 6.66 -23.43 19.51
CA GLY A 92 6.03 -23.24 20.82
C GLY A 92 5.56 -24.55 21.48
N VAL A 93 5.86 -25.69 20.86
CA VAL A 93 5.56 -27.05 21.35
C VAL A 93 6.71 -27.99 20.97
N PRO A 94 6.90 -29.10 21.71
CA PRO A 94 7.90 -30.10 21.36
C PRO A 94 7.70 -30.65 19.95
N TYR A 95 8.76 -30.71 19.16
CA TYR A 95 8.76 -31.30 17.83
C TYR A 95 8.74 -32.83 17.93
N GLU A 96 7.60 -33.41 17.53
CA GLU A 96 7.37 -34.86 17.48
C GLU A 96 7.51 -35.44 16.06
N GLY A 97 7.95 -34.64 15.09
CA GLY A 97 7.99 -35.05 13.68
C GLY A 97 9.17 -35.95 13.32
N ASP A 98 9.32 -36.21 12.02
CA ASP A 98 10.37 -37.05 11.47
C ASP A 98 11.80 -36.50 11.68
N LYS A 99 12.80 -37.36 11.41
CA LYS A 99 14.23 -37.02 11.50
C LYS A 99 14.75 -36.19 10.32
N ARG A 100 13.90 -35.70 9.41
CA ARG A 100 14.33 -34.94 8.24
C ARG A 100 14.71 -33.52 8.65
N LYS A 101 15.71 -32.95 7.98
CA LYS A 101 16.11 -31.56 8.19
C LYS A 101 14.92 -30.61 8.02
N LYS A 102 14.84 -29.57 8.84
CA LYS A 102 13.76 -28.58 8.81
C LYS A 102 14.31 -27.21 8.50
N ASN A 103 13.59 -26.47 7.67
CA ASN A 103 13.87 -25.07 7.43
C ASN A 103 13.13 -24.23 8.46
N LEU A 104 13.89 -23.36 9.13
CA LEU A 104 13.39 -22.36 10.05
C LEU A 104 13.55 -20.98 9.41
N TYR A 105 12.43 -20.28 9.25
CA TYR A 105 12.33 -19.04 8.51
C TYR A 105 12.22 -17.87 9.48
N TYR A 106 13.17 -16.94 9.45
CA TYR A 106 13.20 -15.74 10.28
C TYR A 106 12.98 -14.51 9.41
N PHE A 107 11.83 -13.86 9.55
CA PHE A 107 11.53 -12.65 8.78
C PHE A 107 12.11 -11.42 9.46
N HIS A 108 12.75 -10.58 8.65
CA HIS A 108 13.23 -9.27 9.07
C HIS A 108 12.06 -8.28 9.10
N GLU A 109 12.11 -7.31 10.02
CA GLU A 109 11.12 -6.25 10.06
C GLU A 109 11.27 -5.33 8.83
N PRO A 110 10.21 -5.13 8.03
CA PRO A 110 10.29 -4.29 6.86
C PRO A 110 10.29 -2.81 7.24
N GLN A 111 11.15 -2.01 6.60
CA GLN A 111 11.10 -0.55 6.73
C GLN A 111 9.92 0.05 5.96
N ARG A 112 9.58 -0.52 4.80
CA ARG A 112 8.47 -0.09 3.95
C ARG A 112 7.55 -1.28 3.72
N PHE A 113 6.27 -1.13 4.04
CA PHE A 113 5.34 -2.24 3.94
C PHE A 113 3.91 -1.84 3.57
N TYR A 114 3.13 -2.85 3.20
CA TYR A 114 1.66 -2.84 3.17
C TYR A 114 1.09 -3.79 4.20
N PHE A 115 -0.13 -3.53 4.65
CA PHE A 115 -0.85 -4.46 5.50
C PHE A 115 -1.68 -5.42 4.65
N LEU A 116 -1.59 -6.71 4.96
CA LEU A 116 -2.35 -7.76 4.30
C LEU A 116 -3.10 -8.58 5.34
N ASN A 117 -4.40 -8.78 5.13
CA ASN A 117 -5.17 -9.78 5.84
C ASN A 117 -4.73 -11.18 5.37
N PRO A 118 -4.19 -12.04 6.26
CA PRO A 118 -3.66 -13.33 5.86
C PRO A 118 -4.69 -14.27 5.24
N GLN A 119 -6.00 -14.04 5.43
CA GLN A 119 -7.05 -14.85 4.79
C GLN A 119 -6.99 -14.80 3.27
N PHE A 120 -6.47 -13.72 2.69
CA PHE A 120 -6.24 -13.62 1.24
C PHE A 120 -5.42 -14.79 0.69
N ILE A 121 -4.42 -15.25 1.44
CA ILE A 121 -3.54 -16.35 1.02
C ILE A 121 -4.32 -17.64 0.81
N TYR A 122 -5.34 -17.87 1.64
CA TYR A 122 -6.13 -19.10 1.70
C TYR A 122 -7.38 -19.07 0.82
N ARG A 123 -7.66 -17.96 0.14
CA ARG A 123 -8.76 -17.88 -0.84
C ARG A 123 -8.56 -18.89 -1.96
N THR A 124 -9.59 -19.71 -2.19
CA THR A 124 -9.62 -20.77 -3.20
C THR A 124 -10.28 -20.32 -4.50
N ASP A 125 -11.03 -19.22 -4.45
CA ASP A 125 -11.69 -18.60 -5.61
C ASP A 125 -10.72 -17.79 -6.49
N ILE A 126 -9.50 -17.53 -5.99
CA ILE A 126 -8.43 -16.82 -6.72
C ILE A 126 -7.24 -17.75 -6.92
N GLU A 127 -6.81 -17.89 -8.17
CA GLU A 127 -5.61 -18.66 -8.51
C GLU A 127 -4.35 -18.14 -7.80
N ASN A 128 -3.46 -19.07 -7.44
CA ASN A 128 -2.23 -18.75 -6.74
C ASN A 128 -1.33 -17.74 -7.48
N GLU A 129 -1.27 -17.80 -8.81
CA GLU A 129 -0.49 -16.82 -9.58
C GLU A 129 -1.07 -15.40 -9.47
N ILE A 130 -2.40 -15.27 -9.45
CA ILE A 130 -3.09 -13.98 -9.29
C ILE A 130 -2.89 -13.43 -7.87
N LYS A 131 -3.00 -14.29 -6.84
CA LYS A 131 -2.69 -13.89 -5.45
C LYS A 131 -1.25 -13.37 -5.33
N GLY A 132 -0.30 -14.14 -5.87
CA GLY A 132 1.11 -13.77 -5.91
C GLY A 132 1.38 -12.48 -6.68
N PHE A 133 0.70 -12.29 -7.81
CA PHE A 133 0.78 -11.06 -8.60
C PHE A 133 0.24 -9.86 -7.84
N LEU A 134 -0.93 -9.96 -7.19
CA LEU A 134 -1.53 -8.88 -6.41
C LEU A 134 -0.66 -8.47 -5.22
N ILE A 135 -0.03 -9.42 -4.52
CA ILE A 135 0.92 -9.13 -3.45
C ILE A 135 2.07 -8.26 -3.96
N ARG A 136 2.64 -8.60 -5.13
CA ARG A 136 3.74 -7.84 -5.73
C ARG A 136 3.28 -6.51 -6.30
N LEU A 137 2.09 -6.48 -6.90
CA LEU A 137 1.47 -5.27 -7.42
C LEU A 137 1.19 -4.27 -6.29
N ALA A 138 0.74 -4.74 -5.14
CA ALA A 138 0.54 -3.92 -3.95
C ALA A 138 1.83 -3.24 -3.48
N CYS A 139 3.01 -3.82 -3.70
CA CYS A 139 4.27 -3.15 -3.38
C CYS A 139 4.48 -1.82 -4.13
N LEU A 140 3.81 -1.64 -5.28
CA LEU A 140 3.85 -0.42 -6.10
C LEU A 140 2.86 0.65 -5.66
N CYS A 141 1.96 0.34 -4.71
CA CYS A 141 0.96 1.32 -4.31
C CYS A 141 1.59 2.53 -3.59
N ASP A 142 0.92 3.68 -3.73
CA ASP A 142 1.25 4.92 -3.03
C ASP A 142 0.95 4.79 -1.53
N ILE A 143 1.82 5.36 -0.70
CA ILE A 143 1.79 5.22 0.76
C ILE A 143 0.39 5.52 1.32
N GLY A 144 -0.13 4.62 2.14
CA GLY A 144 -1.45 4.74 2.76
C GLY A 144 -2.63 4.56 1.80
N THR A 145 -2.41 4.14 0.56
CA THR A 145 -3.44 3.91 -0.45
C THR A 145 -3.32 2.52 -1.07
N THR A 146 -4.34 2.09 -1.83
CA THR A 146 -4.28 0.96 -2.75
C THR A 146 -4.09 1.39 -4.22
N LYS A 147 -3.64 2.63 -4.45
CA LYS A 147 -3.49 3.23 -5.78
C LYS A 147 -2.09 3.04 -6.33
N ILE A 148 -2.01 2.78 -7.62
CA ILE A 148 -0.77 2.58 -8.37
C ILE A 148 -0.80 3.58 -9.51
N TYR A 149 -0.10 4.71 -9.35
CA TYR A 149 0.12 5.64 -10.44
C TYR A 149 1.39 5.28 -11.19
N THR A 150 1.37 5.56 -12.50
CA THR A 150 2.49 5.26 -13.37
C THR A 150 3.05 6.53 -14.01
N PRO A 151 4.38 6.61 -14.21
CA PRO A 151 4.99 7.76 -14.85
C PRO A 151 4.74 7.78 -16.37
N ILE A 152 4.81 8.98 -16.95
CA ILE A 152 4.79 9.19 -18.41
C ILE A 152 3.56 8.52 -19.06
N CYS A 153 2.38 8.80 -18.50
CA CYS A 153 1.12 8.28 -18.99
C CYS A 153 0.75 8.88 -20.36
N ARG A 154 0.13 8.08 -21.23
CA ARG A 154 -0.40 8.53 -22.52
C ARG A 154 -1.92 8.36 -22.52
N LYS A 155 -2.65 9.40 -22.93
CA LYS A 155 -4.12 9.39 -22.99
C LYS A 155 -4.76 8.97 -21.65
N GLU A 156 -4.18 9.42 -20.54
CA GLU A 156 -4.64 9.10 -19.18
C GLU A 156 -4.67 7.61 -18.83
N LYS A 157 -3.97 6.76 -19.59
CA LYS A 157 -3.88 5.32 -19.31
C LYS A 157 -2.61 4.97 -18.57
N ALA A 158 -2.70 3.92 -17.74
CA ALA A 158 -1.55 3.35 -17.05
C ALA A 158 -0.44 2.93 -18.02
N ASN A 159 0.80 3.26 -17.66
CA ASN A 159 1.99 2.84 -18.37
C ASN A 159 2.40 1.42 -17.95
N ILE A 160 1.85 0.42 -18.66
CA ILE A 160 2.13 -1.01 -18.41
C ILE A 160 3.63 -1.32 -18.50
N LYS A 161 4.40 -0.60 -19.33
CA LYS A 161 5.85 -0.81 -19.45
C LYS A 161 6.55 -0.49 -18.13
N SER A 162 6.18 0.62 -17.48
CA SER A 162 6.75 0.99 -16.18
C SER A 162 6.40 -0.03 -15.08
N ILE A 163 5.15 -0.51 -15.03
CA ILE A 163 4.76 -1.58 -14.09
C ILE A 163 5.59 -2.84 -14.35
N ALA A 164 5.80 -3.20 -15.62
CA ALA A 164 6.56 -4.38 -15.99
C ALA A 164 8.05 -4.27 -15.62
N GLU A 165 8.64 -3.09 -15.76
CA GLU A 165 10.03 -2.82 -15.33
C GLU A 165 10.18 -2.95 -13.81
N GLU A 166 9.29 -2.31 -13.03
CA GLU A 166 9.30 -2.38 -11.57
C GLU A 166 9.07 -3.80 -11.04
N LEU A 167 8.13 -4.53 -11.65
CA LEU A 167 7.87 -5.94 -11.32
C LEU A 167 8.89 -6.88 -11.96
N LYS A 168 9.85 -6.39 -12.75
CA LYS A 168 10.85 -7.22 -13.46
C LYS A 168 10.20 -8.38 -14.23
N MET A 169 9.14 -8.09 -14.98
CA MET A 169 8.34 -9.05 -15.75
C MET A 169 8.20 -8.61 -17.20
N CYS A 170 7.92 -9.54 -18.12
CA CYS A 170 7.58 -9.14 -19.48
C CYS A 170 6.24 -8.40 -19.52
N ARG A 171 6.17 -7.40 -20.40
CA ARG A 171 5.02 -6.50 -20.53
C ARG A 171 3.74 -7.25 -20.87
N GLU A 172 3.83 -8.27 -21.72
CA GLU A 172 2.71 -9.10 -22.17
C GLU A 172 2.10 -9.89 -21.00
N LYS A 173 2.96 -10.46 -20.13
CA LYS A 173 2.50 -11.18 -18.93
C LYS A 173 1.86 -10.23 -17.93
N VAL A 174 2.44 -9.05 -17.70
CA VAL A 174 1.83 -8.03 -16.83
C VAL A 174 0.48 -7.58 -17.37
N LYS A 175 0.38 -7.30 -18.68
CA LYS A 175 -0.89 -6.96 -19.32
C LYS A 175 -1.93 -8.05 -19.12
N SER A 176 -1.57 -9.32 -19.35
CA SER A 176 -2.48 -10.46 -19.16
C SER A 176 -2.95 -10.59 -17.71
N LEU A 177 -2.05 -10.46 -16.73
CA LEU A 177 -2.39 -10.57 -15.32
C LEU A 177 -3.25 -9.41 -14.83
N LEU A 178 -2.97 -8.18 -15.27
CA LEU A 178 -3.82 -7.02 -14.99
C LEU A 178 -5.24 -7.25 -15.51
N SER A 179 -5.40 -7.65 -16.78
CA SER A 179 -6.73 -7.92 -17.34
C SER A 179 -7.47 -9.04 -16.61
N ARG A 180 -6.76 -10.09 -16.16
CA ARG A 180 -7.36 -11.14 -15.33
C ARG A 180 -7.81 -10.61 -13.97
N CYS A 181 -7.00 -9.79 -13.31
CA CYS A 181 -7.38 -9.14 -12.05
C CYS A 181 -8.59 -8.20 -12.22
N GLU A 182 -8.66 -7.45 -13.32
CA GLU A 182 -9.82 -6.59 -13.64
C GLU A 182 -11.09 -7.42 -13.86
N ASN A 183 -11.00 -8.50 -14.63
CA ASN A 183 -12.15 -9.40 -14.88
C ASN A 183 -12.65 -10.08 -13.59
N LEU A 184 -11.77 -10.29 -12.62
CA LEU A 184 -12.11 -10.81 -11.29
C LEU A 184 -12.58 -9.72 -10.31
N GLY A 185 -12.62 -8.44 -10.73
CA GLY A 185 -13.00 -7.33 -9.87
C GLY A 185 -11.99 -7.00 -8.76
N LEU A 186 -10.76 -7.53 -8.84
CA LEU A 186 -9.73 -7.37 -7.81
C LEU A 186 -9.00 -6.04 -7.92
N ILE A 187 -8.96 -5.47 -9.13
CA ILE A 187 -8.42 -4.15 -9.42
C ILE A 187 -9.34 -3.41 -10.38
N ARG A 188 -9.13 -2.10 -10.49
CA ARG A 188 -9.83 -1.23 -11.45
C ARG A 188 -8.87 -0.22 -12.05
N ALA A 189 -8.98 0.02 -13.36
CA ALA A 189 -8.25 1.11 -14.00
C ALA A 189 -8.73 2.47 -13.47
N ILE A 190 -7.79 3.38 -13.24
CA ILE A 190 -8.04 4.77 -12.88
C ILE A 190 -7.23 5.66 -13.83
N PRO A 191 -7.51 6.97 -13.91
CA PRO A 191 -6.65 7.90 -14.63
C PRO A 191 -5.19 7.67 -14.22
N ARG A 192 -4.33 7.40 -15.22
CA ARG A 192 -2.88 7.23 -15.07
C ARG A 192 -2.43 6.01 -14.25
N GLY A 193 -3.32 5.06 -13.94
CA GLY A 193 -2.99 4.00 -12.99
C GLY A 193 -4.01 2.89 -12.81
N TYR A 194 -3.87 2.17 -11.70
CA TYR A 194 -4.81 1.18 -11.19
C TYR A 194 -5.08 1.39 -9.71
N ILE A 195 -6.20 0.87 -9.21
CA ILE A 195 -6.49 0.77 -7.78
C ILE A 195 -6.80 -0.69 -7.44
N ILE A 196 -6.24 -1.20 -6.35
CA ILE A 196 -6.59 -2.53 -5.82
C ILE A 196 -7.88 -2.39 -5.01
N LEU A 197 -8.88 -3.20 -5.37
CA LEU A 197 -10.21 -3.25 -4.75
C LEU A 197 -10.33 -4.39 -3.72
N GLU A 198 -9.44 -5.37 -3.78
CA GLU A 198 -9.38 -6.46 -2.80
C GLU A 198 -9.18 -5.92 -1.38
N ASP A 199 -10.20 -6.11 -0.54
CA ASP A 199 -10.30 -5.55 0.82
C ASP A 199 -9.28 -6.14 1.81
N SER A 200 -8.71 -7.30 1.47
CA SER A 200 -7.61 -7.89 2.22
C SER A 200 -6.35 -7.00 2.24
N PHE A 201 -6.18 -6.08 1.28
CA PHE A 201 -5.10 -5.11 1.27
C PHE A 201 -5.49 -3.87 2.08
N LEU A 202 -5.06 -3.83 3.34
CA LEU A 202 -5.48 -2.80 4.29
C LEU A 202 -4.65 -1.52 4.11
N LEU A 203 -5.33 -0.37 4.18
CA LEU A 203 -4.71 0.96 4.10
C LEU A 203 -3.87 1.27 5.36
N ASN A 204 -4.41 0.91 6.53
CA ASN A 204 -3.86 1.11 7.87
C ASN A 204 -4.66 0.24 8.87
N LEU A 205 -4.46 0.45 10.18
CA LEU A 205 -5.00 -0.40 11.24
C LEU A 205 -6.18 0.19 12.00
N ASN A 206 -6.80 1.28 11.54
CA ASN A 206 -7.89 1.97 12.25
C ASN A 206 -7.51 2.36 13.70
N GLY A 207 -6.24 2.68 13.95
CA GLY A 207 -5.72 2.97 15.28
C GLY A 207 -6.01 4.39 15.76
N THR A 208 -6.12 5.35 14.83
CA THR A 208 -6.38 6.76 15.14
C THR A 208 -7.74 7.24 14.61
N LEU A 209 -8.13 8.45 14.99
CA LEU A 209 -9.33 9.09 14.46
C LEU A 209 -9.21 9.34 12.95
N GLU A 210 -8.04 9.79 12.52
CA GLU A 210 -7.67 10.05 11.13
C GLU A 210 -7.74 8.76 10.31
N ASP A 211 -7.26 7.63 10.84
CA ASP A 211 -7.39 6.33 10.18
C ASP A 211 -8.85 6.00 9.85
N ARG A 212 -9.73 6.13 10.84
CA ARG A 212 -11.16 5.77 10.72
C ARG A 212 -11.88 6.68 9.74
N VAL A 213 -11.59 7.99 9.80
CA VAL A 213 -12.15 8.99 8.87
C VAL A 213 -11.63 8.75 7.47
N TYR A 214 -10.32 8.55 7.30
CA TYR A 214 -9.71 8.30 6.01
C TYR A 214 -10.27 7.04 5.36
N ASN A 215 -10.32 5.94 6.10
CA ASN A 215 -10.81 4.67 5.57
C ASN A 215 -12.30 4.76 5.19
N SER A 216 -13.11 5.50 5.94
CA SER A 216 -14.52 5.74 5.61
C SER A 216 -14.68 6.56 4.33
N ILE A 217 -13.93 7.68 4.19
CA ILE A 217 -13.93 8.49 2.97
C ILE A 217 -13.41 7.69 1.77
N TYR A 218 -12.34 6.91 1.97
CA TYR A 218 -11.74 6.09 0.94
C TYR A 218 -12.73 5.05 0.42
N LYS A 219 -13.38 4.31 1.33
CA LYS A 219 -14.40 3.32 1.00
C LYS A 219 -15.58 3.97 0.26
N TYR A 220 -16.07 5.10 0.73
CA TYR A 220 -17.15 5.84 0.08
C TYR A 220 -16.79 6.28 -1.35
N CYS A 221 -15.54 6.72 -1.57
CA CYS A 221 -15.04 7.04 -2.91
C CYS A 221 -15.04 5.81 -3.82
N LEU A 222 -14.63 4.64 -3.32
CA LEU A 222 -14.68 3.38 -4.08
C LEU A 222 -16.11 2.98 -4.45
N GLU A 223 -17.06 3.09 -3.50
CA GLU A 223 -18.48 2.79 -3.72
C GLU A 223 -19.12 3.73 -4.75
N LYS A 224 -18.63 4.96 -4.85
CA LYS A 224 -19.03 5.95 -5.88
C LYS A 224 -18.24 5.84 -7.17
N GLU A 225 -17.40 4.82 -7.30
CA GLU A 225 -16.57 4.58 -8.46
C GLU A 225 -15.62 5.76 -8.80
N VAL A 226 -15.20 6.55 -7.81
CA VAL A 226 -14.22 7.64 -7.99
C VAL A 226 -12.87 7.28 -7.38
N VAL A 227 -11.84 8.07 -7.66
CA VAL A 227 -10.48 7.86 -7.15
C VAL A 227 -10.33 8.53 -5.77
N PRO A 228 -10.06 7.78 -4.69
CA PRO A 228 -9.93 8.38 -3.36
C PRO A 228 -8.75 9.36 -3.26
N PRO A 229 -8.81 10.37 -2.37
CA PRO A 229 -7.69 11.27 -2.11
C PRO A 229 -6.49 10.50 -1.50
N ASN A 230 -5.28 10.98 -1.76
CA ASN A 230 -4.08 10.46 -1.09
C ASN A 230 -4.13 10.77 0.41
N ARG A 231 -3.61 9.88 1.25
CA ARG A 231 -3.46 10.16 2.68
C ARG A 231 -2.32 11.14 2.96
N TYR A 232 -1.24 11.01 2.21
CA TYR A 232 -0.01 11.75 2.42
C TYR A 232 0.29 12.67 1.24
N GLU A 233 0.82 13.84 1.57
CA GLU A 233 1.53 14.75 0.68
C GLU A 233 3.03 14.64 0.97
N PHE A 234 3.86 15.22 0.12
CA PHE A 234 5.32 15.18 0.30
C PHE A 234 5.86 16.59 0.54
N SER A 235 6.66 16.74 1.58
CA SER A 235 7.43 17.97 1.81
C SER A 235 8.39 18.26 0.65
N SER A 236 8.93 19.48 0.60
CA SER A 236 10.01 19.85 -0.34
C SER A 236 11.26 18.95 -0.20
N LYS A 237 11.44 18.30 0.95
CA LYS A 237 12.51 17.33 1.21
C LYS A 237 12.14 15.89 0.84
N GLY A 238 10.95 15.65 0.30
CA GLY A 238 10.47 14.32 -0.10
C GLY A 238 9.96 13.45 1.06
N ASN A 239 9.87 13.98 2.28
CA ASN A 239 9.29 13.26 3.40
C ASN A 239 7.77 13.25 3.31
N PRO A 240 7.10 12.10 3.53
CA PRO A 240 5.64 12.02 3.57
C PRO A 240 5.11 12.75 4.81
N MET A 241 4.03 13.50 4.62
CA MET A 241 3.30 14.24 5.65
C MET A 241 1.82 13.97 5.48
N GLU A 242 1.08 13.78 6.58
CA GLU A 242 -0.38 13.63 6.47
C GLU A 242 -1.00 14.89 5.88
N CYS A 243 -1.96 14.70 4.99
CA CYS A 243 -2.61 15.83 4.33
C CYS A 243 -3.33 16.69 5.36
N ASP A 244 -3.10 17.99 5.32
CA ASP A 244 -3.73 18.96 6.22
C ASP A 244 -5.26 18.86 6.22
N GLY A 245 -5.85 18.50 5.07
CA GLY A 245 -7.30 18.29 5.02
C GLY A 245 -7.81 17.10 5.82
N LEU A 246 -7.04 16.01 5.92
CA LEU A 246 -7.40 14.91 6.82
C LEU A 246 -7.34 15.36 8.28
N LEU A 247 -6.25 16.03 8.65
CA LEU A 247 -6.01 16.52 10.01
C LEU A 247 -7.07 17.53 10.48
N MET A 248 -7.59 18.36 9.57
CA MET A 248 -8.67 19.29 9.91
C MET A 248 -10.05 18.63 9.89
N CYS A 249 -10.32 17.73 8.94
CA CYS A 249 -11.64 17.11 8.82
C CYS A 249 -11.90 16.09 9.94
N ALA A 250 -10.89 15.35 10.38
CA ALA A 250 -11.06 14.28 11.37
C ALA A 250 -11.70 14.76 12.70
N PRO A 251 -11.15 15.77 13.41
CA PRO A 251 -11.76 16.28 14.64
C PRO A 251 -13.14 16.91 14.38
N TYR A 252 -13.30 17.65 13.28
CA TYR A 252 -14.60 18.24 12.93
C TYR A 252 -15.70 17.17 12.78
N ILE A 253 -15.39 16.07 12.08
CA ILE A 253 -16.32 14.96 11.86
C ILE A 253 -16.67 14.29 13.20
N PHE A 254 -15.69 14.15 14.09
CA PHE A 254 -15.91 13.61 15.43
C PHE A 254 -16.85 14.48 16.27
N ASP A 255 -16.69 15.80 16.24
CA ASP A 255 -17.59 16.72 16.94
C ASP A 255 -19.02 16.65 16.39
N ARG A 256 -19.17 16.54 15.06
CA ARG A 256 -20.48 16.37 14.41
C ARG A 256 -21.17 15.08 14.83
N TRP A 257 -20.41 13.99 14.96
CA TRP A 257 -20.91 12.72 15.48
C TRP A 257 -21.35 12.81 16.94
N ASN A 258 -20.58 13.47 17.80
CA ASN A 258 -20.95 13.69 19.20
C ASN A 258 -22.26 14.49 19.33
N ILE A 259 -22.41 15.55 18.54
CA ILE A 259 -23.66 16.34 18.50
C ILE A 259 -24.83 15.48 18.02
N TYR A 260 -24.64 14.66 16.98
CA TYR A 260 -25.66 13.75 16.47
C TYR A 260 -26.12 12.78 17.57
N ASN A 261 -25.19 12.10 18.24
CA ASN A 261 -25.53 11.14 19.29
C ASN A 261 -26.14 11.80 20.53
N ALA A 262 -25.72 13.01 20.90
CA ALA A 262 -26.33 13.75 21.99
C ALA A 262 -27.81 14.07 21.71
N LYS A 263 -28.14 14.45 20.47
CA LYS A 263 -29.53 14.67 20.04
C LYS A 263 -30.32 13.37 19.96
N ALA A 264 -29.73 12.31 19.41
CA ALA A 264 -30.33 10.97 19.37
C ALA A 264 -30.83 10.53 20.75
N VAL A 265 -29.97 10.66 21.76
CA VAL A 265 -30.26 10.25 23.15
C VAL A 265 -31.28 11.18 23.82
N ARG A 266 -31.11 12.51 23.70
CA ARG A 266 -31.98 13.47 24.39
C ARG A 266 -33.39 13.54 23.79
N CYS A 267 -33.48 13.55 22.46
CA CYS A 267 -34.74 13.80 21.75
C CYS A 267 -35.42 12.51 21.29
N LYS A 268 -34.75 11.35 21.36
CA LYS A 268 -35.23 10.04 20.86
C LYS A 268 -35.71 10.07 19.39
N GLU A 269 -35.27 11.06 18.62
CA GLU A 269 -35.67 11.24 17.21
C GLU A 269 -35.10 10.15 16.30
N TYR A 270 -33.92 9.64 16.63
CA TYR A 270 -33.20 8.63 15.87
C TYR A 270 -32.23 7.85 16.77
N PRO A 271 -31.84 6.61 16.41
CA PRO A 271 -30.91 5.82 17.22
C PRO A 271 -29.49 6.39 17.15
N PRO A 272 -28.71 6.29 18.24
CA PRO A 272 -27.29 6.61 18.22
C PRO A 272 -26.55 5.65 17.30
N LEU A 273 -25.52 6.14 16.63
CA LEU A 273 -24.71 5.36 15.69
C LEU A 273 -23.27 5.29 16.18
N MET A 274 -22.60 4.18 15.83
CA MET A 274 -21.14 4.10 15.88
C MET A 274 -20.52 5.11 14.91
N PHE A 275 -19.31 5.57 15.19
CA PHE A 275 -18.68 6.66 14.46
C PHE A 275 -18.60 6.41 12.94
N GLU A 276 -18.09 5.26 12.51
CA GLU A 276 -17.99 4.89 11.09
C GLU A 276 -19.37 4.71 10.45
N ALA A 277 -20.35 4.19 11.19
CA ALA A 277 -21.72 4.05 10.71
C ALA A 277 -22.36 5.43 10.46
N TYR A 278 -22.12 6.39 11.36
CA TYR A 278 -22.54 7.77 11.17
C TYR A 278 -21.88 8.40 9.93
N ILE A 279 -20.57 8.21 9.75
CA ILE A 279 -19.85 8.76 8.60
C ILE A 279 -20.45 8.21 7.30
N ASN A 280 -20.57 6.88 7.19
CA ASN A 280 -20.94 6.21 5.95
C ASN A 280 -22.44 6.32 5.61
N ALA A 281 -23.32 6.21 6.61
CA ALA A 281 -24.76 6.18 6.37
C ALA A 281 -25.40 7.58 6.33
N ILE A 282 -24.80 8.56 7.00
CA ILE A 282 -25.41 9.90 7.15
C ILE A 282 -24.52 10.97 6.56
N LEU A 283 -23.30 11.11 7.08
CA LEU A 283 -22.50 12.30 6.82
C LEU A 283 -22.06 12.39 5.34
N LEU A 284 -21.45 11.33 4.81
CA LEU A 284 -20.91 11.34 3.45
C LEU A 284 -22.01 11.40 2.38
N PRO A 285 -23.10 10.59 2.45
CA PRO A 285 -24.20 10.70 1.49
C PRO A 285 -24.86 12.08 1.49
N MET A 286 -25.04 12.69 2.67
CA MET A 286 -25.67 14.01 2.80
C MET A 286 -24.78 15.14 2.26
N ARG A 287 -23.47 15.09 2.52
CA ARG A 287 -22.53 16.16 2.15
C ARG A 287 -21.96 16.02 0.74
N PHE A 288 -21.88 14.79 0.24
CA PHE A 288 -21.26 14.46 -1.04
C PHE A 288 -22.16 13.53 -1.86
N PRO A 289 -23.36 14.00 -2.27
CA PRO A 289 -24.24 13.20 -3.12
C PRO A 289 -23.55 12.87 -4.47
N THR A 290 -22.71 13.78 -4.94
CA THR A 290 -21.84 13.61 -6.12
C THR A 290 -20.39 13.89 -5.75
N LEU A 291 -19.46 13.18 -6.39
CA LEU A 291 -18.02 13.36 -6.23
C LEU A 291 -17.37 13.66 -7.60
N PRO A 292 -16.34 14.52 -7.64
CA PRO A 292 -15.42 14.60 -8.78
C PRO A 292 -14.79 13.24 -9.08
N GLU A 293 -14.18 13.08 -10.25
CA GLU A 293 -13.47 11.83 -10.62
C GLU A 293 -12.24 11.57 -9.73
N GLU A 294 -11.43 12.60 -9.48
CA GLU A 294 -10.28 12.57 -8.56
C GLU A 294 -10.42 13.66 -7.47
N PRO A 295 -11.27 13.46 -6.43
CA PRO A 295 -11.42 14.42 -5.35
C PRO A 295 -10.13 14.60 -4.54
N HIS A 296 -9.75 15.85 -4.31
CA HIS A 296 -8.65 16.22 -3.41
C HIS A 296 -9.15 16.56 -2.00
N TRP A 297 -8.26 16.53 -1.01
CA TRP A 297 -8.60 16.93 0.36
C TRP A 297 -9.20 18.32 0.47
N GLU A 298 -8.73 19.27 -0.35
CA GLU A 298 -9.27 20.63 -0.37
C GLU A 298 -10.77 20.68 -0.71
N TYR A 299 -11.25 19.75 -1.53
CA TYR A 299 -12.68 19.62 -1.83
C TYR A 299 -13.46 19.18 -0.58
N PHE A 300 -12.99 18.14 0.12
CA PHE A 300 -13.61 17.67 1.36
C PHE A 300 -13.59 18.74 2.46
N LYS A 301 -12.44 19.42 2.65
CA LYS A 301 -12.28 20.52 3.62
C LYS A 301 -13.32 21.61 3.41
N LYS A 302 -13.46 22.10 2.18
CA LYS A 302 -14.40 23.19 1.85
C LYS A 302 -15.85 22.82 2.22
N VAL A 303 -16.26 21.60 1.90
CA VAL A 303 -17.62 21.12 2.16
C VAL A 303 -17.86 20.84 3.64
N PHE A 304 -16.92 20.21 4.35
CA PHE A 304 -17.08 19.94 5.77
C PHE A 304 -17.03 21.21 6.62
N LEU A 305 -16.05 22.07 6.37
CA LEU A 305 -15.78 23.25 7.20
C LEU A 305 -16.59 24.48 6.76
N ASN A 306 -17.46 24.35 5.74
CA ASN A 306 -18.22 25.45 5.13
C ASN A 306 -17.34 26.66 4.77
N ILE A 307 -16.12 26.42 4.28
CA ILE A 307 -15.21 27.49 3.86
C ILE A 307 -15.74 28.06 2.55
N ASN A 308 -16.37 29.22 2.64
CA ASN A 308 -16.94 29.93 1.50
C ASN A 308 -15.80 30.42 0.60
N THR A 309 -15.66 29.88 -0.61
CA THR A 309 -14.83 30.52 -1.62
C THR A 309 -15.53 31.81 -2.02
N LYS A 310 -15.02 32.97 -1.60
CA LYS A 310 -15.30 34.19 -2.35
C LYS A 310 -14.94 33.87 -3.80
N THR A 311 -15.95 33.83 -4.67
CA THR A 311 -15.83 33.66 -6.11
C THR A 311 -14.76 34.60 -6.65
N ARG A 312 -13.53 34.09 -6.83
CA ARG A 312 -12.62 34.69 -7.80
C ARG A 312 -13.17 34.28 -9.15
N LYS A 313 -13.76 35.25 -9.85
CA LYS A 313 -14.08 35.12 -11.29
C LYS A 313 -12.87 34.47 -11.99
N PRO A 314 -13.07 33.53 -12.91
CA PRO A 314 -11.97 33.04 -13.73
C PRO A 314 -11.37 34.24 -14.47
N GLN A 315 -10.14 34.61 -14.13
CA GLN A 315 -9.33 35.34 -15.08
C GLN A 315 -9.01 34.34 -16.18
N ILE A 316 -9.63 34.55 -17.33
CA ILE A 316 -9.21 33.94 -18.59
C ILE A 316 -7.74 34.36 -18.75
N VAL A 317 -6.82 33.43 -18.50
CA VAL A 317 -5.47 33.55 -19.01
C VAL A 317 -5.57 33.04 -20.45
N GLU A 318 -5.65 33.97 -21.40
CA GLU A 318 -5.39 33.66 -22.80
C GLU A 318 -3.98 33.08 -22.88
N MET A 319 -3.87 31.76 -23.03
CA MET A 319 -2.65 31.16 -23.52
C MET A 319 -2.57 31.47 -25.00
N CYS A 320 -1.76 32.47 -25.36
CA CYS A 320 -1.31 32.68 -26.73
C CYS A 320 -0.65 31.39 -27.22
N ILE A 321 -1.33 30.67 -28.10
CA ILE A 321 -0.74 29.62 -28.92
C ILE A 321 0.03 30.34 -30.02
N ASN A 322 1.32 30.61 -29.77
CA ASN A 322 2.25 30.86 -30.86
C ASN A 322 2.75 29.49 -31.35
N ASN A 323 2.12 29.03 -32.43
CA ASN A 323 2.76 28.11 -33.37
C ASN A 323 3.98 28.82 -33.93
N GLU A 324 5.18 28.40 -33.56
CA GLU A 324 6.32 28.41 -34.47
C GLU A 324 7.40 27.44 -33.97
N SER A 325 7.84 26.64 -34.93
CA SER A 325 8.88 25.64 -34.86
C SER A 325 10.23 26.23 -34.48
N GLU A 326 10.98 25.53 -33.62
CA GLU A 326 12.38 25.10 -33.82
C GLU A 326 13.05 24.82 -32.45
N TYR A 327 13.67 23.64 -32.34
CA TYR A 327 14.61 23.30 -31.26
C TYR A 327 15.82 24.25 -31.29
N PRO A 328 16.43 24.61 -30.14
CA PRO A 328 17.51 23.76 -29.63
C PRO A 328 17.62 23.66 -28.10
N PHE A 329 18.35 22.61 -27.69
CA PHE A 329 18.95 22.40 -26.37
C PHE A 329 19.51 23.68 -25.73
N ILE A 330 19.32 23.87 -24.41
CA ILE A 330 20.33 24.41 -23.49
C ILE A 330 19.98 24.02 -22.04
N ALA A 331 21.01 23.56 -21.32
CA ALA A 331 21.01 23.21 -19.91
C ALA A 331 20.79 24.45 -19.01
N ALA A 332 19.95 24.33 -17.98
CA ALA A 332 19.78 25.36 -16.96
C ALA A 332 20.67 25.07 -15.75
N ARG A 333 21.80 25.78 -15.69
CA ARG A 333 22.63 26.00 -14.50
C ARG A 333 21.87 26.85 -13.47
N SER A 334 22.19 26.57 -12.21
CA SER A 334 21.93 27.35 -10.99
C SER A 334 21.99 28.87 -11.18
N ILE A 335 21.00 29.58 -10.65
CA ILE A 335 21.02 31.04 -10.49
C ILE A 335 20.92 31.34 -8.99
N TYR A 336 22.07 31.52 -8.35
CA TYR A 336 22.23 32.48 -7.26
C TYR A 336 22.80 33.77 -7.85
N PRO A 337 22.43 34.96 -7.35
CA PRO A 337 23.07 36.20 -7.77
C PRO A 337 24.32 36.48 -6.90
N GLU A 338 25.49 36.54 -7.54
CA GLU A 338 26.69 37.18 -7.00
C GLU A 338 26.85 38.59 -7.60
N LYS A 339 26.97 39.60 -6.72
CA LYS A 339 27.88 40.75 -6.84
C LYS A 339 28.32 41.08 -5.41
N LEU A 340 29.56 40.76 -4.98
CA LEU A 340 30.79 41.57 -5.09
C LEU A 340 30.57 42.99 -4.54
N GLN A 341 31.30 43.53 -3.56
CA GLN A 341 32.77 43.50 -3.40
C GLN A 341 33.23 44.10 -2.04
N LYS A 342 34.44 43.68 -1.59
CA LYS A 342 35.48 44.40 -0.79
C LYS A 342 35.47 44.37 0.75
N SER A 343 36.36 43.48 1.24
CA SER A 343 37.52 43.73 2.14
C SER A 343 37.35 44.58 3.40
N ALA A 344 37.55 43.94 4.57
CA ALA A 344 38.56 44.35 5.55
C ALA A 344 38.88 43.18 6.48
N VAL A 345 40.15 42.77 6.47
CA VAL A 345 40.82 42.00 7.52
C VAL A 345 40.76 42.79 8.82
N TRP A 346 40.48 42.19 9.98
CA TRP A 346 41.16 42.44 11.26
C TRP A 346 41.02 41.20 12.15
N ASP A 347 42.16 40.78 12.70
CA ASP A 347 42.41 39.65 13.58
C ASP A 347 41.87 39.83 15.01
N CYS A 348 41.88 38.69 15.73
CA CYS A 348 42.15 38.48 17.16
C CYS A 348 41.04 38.67 18.22
N ASP A 349 40.82 37.54 18.91
CA ASP A 349 40.78 37.33 20.38
C ASP A 349 39.66 38.00 21.20
N ASP A 350 38.71 37.17 21.66
CA ASP A 350 38.59 36.68 23.06
C ASP A 350 37.54 35.54 23.17
#